data_AF-A0A6P0IL20-F1
#
_entry.id   AF-A0A6P0IL20-F1
#
_cell.length_a   1.000
_cell.length_b   1.000
_cell.length_c   1.000
_cell.angle_alpha   90.00
_cell.angle_beta   90.00
_cell.angle_gamma   90.00
#
_symmetry.space_group_name_H-M   'P 1'
#
loop_
_entity.id
_entity.type
_entity.pdbx_description
1 polymer ?
#
loop_
_entity_poly.entity_id
_entity_poly.type
_entity_poly.pdbx_seq_one_letter_code
_entity_poly.pdbx_strand_id
1 'polypeptide(L)' 'MAKIETRTEPMVINMGPHHPSMHGVLRLIVTLDGEDVIDCEPVIGYL' A
#
# COMPACT_ATOMS: atom_id res chain seq x y z
N MET A 1 -11.29 15.70 14.53
CA MET A 1 -10.81 14.67 13.59
C MET A 1 -10.15 13.59 14.42
N ALA A 2 -10.59 12.33 14.30
CA ALA A 2 -9.95 11.23 15.02
C ALA A 2 -8.54 11.02 14.46
N LYS A 3 -7.55 10.82 15.34
CA LYS A 3 -6.18 10.52 14.94
C LYS A 3 -6.00 9.00 14.86
N ILE A 4 -5.17 8.57 13.92
CA ILE A 4 -4.66 7.20 13.88
C ILE A 4 -3.56 7.09 14.94
N GLU A 5 -3.57 6.03 15.72
CA GLU A 5 -2.52 5.75 16.70
C GLU A 5 -1.25 5.26 16.02
N THR A 6 -0.11 5.79 16.44
CA THR A 6 1.21 5.33 16.00
C THR A 6 1.59 4.08 16.77
N ARG A 7 2.10 3.08 16.07
CA ARG A 7 2.59 1.83 16.68
C ARG A 7 3.94 1.43 16.06
N THR A 8 4.62 0.48 16.68
CA THR A 8 5.95 0.00 16.26
C THR A 8 5.89 -1.21 15.35
N GLU A 9 4.72 -1.82 15.14
CA GLU A 9 4.58 -2.92 14.18
C GLU A 9 4.68 -2.42 12.73
N PRO A 10 5.04 -3.31 11.77
CA PRO A 10 5.06 -2.97 10.36
C PRO A 10 3.72 -2.39 9.88
N MET A 11 3.81 -1.35 9.05
CA MET A 11 2.65 -0.65 8.50
C MET A 11 2.22 -1.29 7.19
N VAL A 12 0.93 -1.60 7.07
CA VAL A 12 0.34 -2.02 5.79
C VAL A 12 -0.33 -0.82 5.13
N ILE A 13 0.13 -0.47 3.93
CA ILE A 13 -0.42 0.61 3.09
C ILE A 13 -1.03 0.01 1.83
N ASN A 14 -2.21 0.51 1.46
CA ASN A 14 -2.87 0.14 0.22
C ASN A 14 -2.67 1.24 -0.84
N MET A 15 -1.83 0.97 -1.84
CA MET A 15 -1.75 1.76 -3.05
C MET A 15 -2.86 1.29 -4.01
N GLY A 16 -4.05 1.88 -3.85
CA GLY A 16 -5.27 1.43 -4.50
C GLY A 16 -5.28 1.57 -6.02
N PRO A 17 -6.30 0.99 -6.71
CA PRO A 17 -6.40 1.02 -8.18
C PRO A 17 -6.56 2.43 -8.78
N HIS A 18 -6.90 3.42 -7.96
CA HIS A 18 -7.01 4.83 -8.37
C HIS A 18 -5.67 5.59 -8.31
N HIS A 19 -4.59 4.98 -7.82
CA HIS A 19 -3.32 5.70 -7.72
C HIS A 19 -2.92 6.23 -9.11
N PRO A 20 -2.50 7.50 -9.22
CA PRO A 20 -2.16 8.09 -10.50
C PRO A 20 -0.91 7.42 -11.06
N SER A 21 -1.02 6.82 -12.25
CA SER A 21 0.11 6.19 -12.94
C SER A 21 -0.13 6.15 -14.45
N MET A 22 0.93 5.84 -15.21
CA MET A 22 0.87 5.57 -16.65
C MET A 22 0.96 4.07 -16.98
N HIS A 23 0.98 3.20 -15.96
CA HIS A 23 1.24 1.76 -16.10
C HIS A 23 -0.04 0.91 -16.03
N GLY A 24 -1.21 1.54 -16.14
CA GLY A 24 -2.51 0.87 -16.04
C GLY A 24 -3.04 0.79 -14.60
N VAL A 25 -3.96 -0.15 -14.37
CA VAL A 25 -4.64 -0.32 -13.08
C VAL A 25 -3.98 -1.45 -12.30
N LEU A 26 -3.37 -1.10 -11.17
CA LEU A 26 -2.77 -2.03 -10.22
C LEU A 26 -3.19 -1.64 -8.81
N ARG A 27 -3.35 -2.62 -7.92
CA ARG A 27 -3.43 -2.39 -6.49
C ARG A 27 -2.24 -3.07 -5.83
N LEU A 28 -1.48 -2.32 -5.03
CA LEU A 28 -0.37 -2.87 -4.26
C LEU A 28 -0.71 -2.78 -2.78
N ILE A 29 -0.71 -3.91 -2.09
CA ILE A 29 -0.76 -3.97 -0.64
C ILE A 29 0.69 -4.10 -0.17
N VAL A 30 1.24 -3.01 0.35
CA VAL A 30 2.67 -2.90 0.70
C VAL A 30 2.81 -2.95 2.22
N THR A 31 3.71 -3.79 2.71
CA THR A 31 4.09 -3.84 4.13
C THR A 31 5.45 -3.15 4.30
N LEU A 32 5.50 -2.17 5.20
CA LEU A 32 6.66 -1.32 5.46
C LEU A 32 7.18 -1.52 6.89
N ASP A 33 8.50 -1.59 7.03
CA ASP A 33 9.20 -1.34 8.30
C ASP A 33 9.94 0.00 8.18
N GLY A 34 9.31 1.07 8.64
CA GLY A 34 9.80 2.43 8.39
C GLY A 34 9.78 2.79 6.89
N GLU A 35 10.95 3.06 6.33
CA GLU A 35 11.13 3.37 4.90
C GLU A 35 11.45 2.12 4.05
N ASP A 36 11.67 0.97 4.68
CA ASP A 36 12.00 -0.28 4.02
C ASP A 36 10.74 -1.08 3.67
N VAL A 37 10.68 -1.57 2.43
CA VAL A 37 9.62 -2.48 1.97
C VAL A 37 10.00 -3.91 2.33
N ILE A 38 9.21 -4.54 3.19
CA ILE A 38 9.44 -5.92 3.63
C ILE A 38 8.54 -6.94 2.93
N ASP A 39 7.40 -6.52 2.40
CA ASP A 39 6.50 -7.34 1.58
C ASP A 39 5.64 -6.48 0.63
N CYS A 40 5.19 -7.08 -0.47
CA CYS A 40 4.29 -6.45 -1.44
C CYS A 40 3.41 -7.49 -2.14
N GLU A 41 2.11 -7.41 -1.94
CA GLU A 41 1.12 -8.21 -2.65
C GLU A 41 0.50 -7.40 -3.81
N PRO A 42 0.82 -7.75 -5.07
CA PRO A 42 0.17 -7.14 -6.22
C PRO A 42 -1.18 -7.81 -6.49
N VAL A 43 -2.25 -7.02 -6.42
CA VAL A 43 -3.59 -7.42 -6.84
C VAL A 43 -3.84 -6.88 -8.25
N ILE A 44 -4.03 -7.81 -9.18
CA ILE A 44 -4.25 -7.57 -10.62
C ILE A 44 -5.64 -8.04 -11.06
N GLY A 45 -6.00 -7.82 -12.33
CA GLY A 45 -7.29 -8.26 -12.90
C GLY A 45 -8.44 -7.27 -12.71
N TYR A 46 -8.12 -5.99 -12.52
CA TYR A 46 -9.11 -4.90 -12.50
C TYR A 46 -9.57 -4.46 -13.91
N LEU A 47 -8.92 -4.98 -14.95
CA LEU A 47 -9.23 -4.79 -16.37
C LEU A 47 -9.52 -6.14 -17.02
#